data_AF-A0A5B6YP18-F1
#
_entry.id   AF-A0A5B6YP18-F1
#
_cell.length_a   1.000
_cell.length_b   1.000
_cell.length_c   1.000
_cell.angle_alpha   90.00
_cell.angle_beta   90.00
_cell.angle_gamma   90.00
#
_symmetry.space_group_name_H-M   'P 1'
#
loop_
_entity.id
_entity.type
_entity.pdbx_description
1 polymer ?
#
loop_
_entity_poly.entity_id
_entity_poly.type
_entity_poly.pdbx_seq_one_letter_code
_entity_poly.pdbx_strand_id
1 'polypeptide(L)'
;NLLQSIREKERKAIEEQDPAISQAKWRRQMIASLPKLFDMIHFLFQSIKRSIITKEELMHRIIASHLDIVDRREVDEQLRLLQELVPEWIYEKLASTGDLLLCINKIASPESIRARLAEAK
;
A
#
# COMPACT_ATOMS: atom_id res chain seq x y z
N ASN A 1 -4.99 -28.52 27.26
CA ASN A 1 -5.73 -29.71 26.78
C ASN A 1 -5.82 -29.62 25.25
N LEU A 2 -5.32 -30.61 24.50
CA LEU A 2 -5.26 -30.58 23.02
C LEU A 2 -6.63 -30.39 22.36
N LEU A 3 -7.69 -30.98 22.94
CA LEU A 3 -9.06 -30.87 22.42
C LEU A 3 -9.61 -29.44 22.43
N GLN A 4 -9.24 -28.63 23.43
CA GLN A 4 -9.63 -27.22 23.47
C GLN A 4 -8.92 -26.40 22.40
N SER A 5 -7.64 -26.70 22.13
CA SER A 5 -6.88 -26.03 21.06
C SER A 5 -7.43 -26.35 19.67
N ILE A 6 -7.89 -27.59 19.45
CA ILE A 6 -8.49 -28.00 18.16
C ILE A 6 -9.80 -27.25 17.92
N ARG A 7 -10.72 -27.26 18.90
CA ARG A 7 -12.00 -26.54 18.79
C ARG A 7 -11.82 -25.04 18.56
N GLU A 8 -10.81 -24.44 19.18
CA GLU A 8 -10.53 -23.02 19.00
C GLU A 8 -9.97 -22.70 17.61
N LYS A 9 -9.16 -23.60 17.03
CA LYS A 9 -8.71 -23.50 15.64
C LYS A 9 -9.85 -23.67 14.63
N GLU A 10 -10.75 -24.63 14.86
CA GLU A 10 -11.91 -24.86 14.00
C GLU A 10 -12.87 -23.66 13.99
N ARG A 11 -13.15 -23.09 15.16
CA ARG A 11 -13.97 -21.87 15.28
C ARG A 11 -13.34 -20.68 14.55
N LYS A 12 -12.03 -20.46 14.70
CA LYS A 12 -11.31 -19.41 13.97
C LYS A 12 -11.35 -19.63 12.47
N ALA A 13 -11.21 -20.88 12.01
CA ALA A 13 -11.26 -21.20 10.57
C ALA A 13 -12.65 -20.92 9.97
N ILE A 14 -13.73 -21.16 10.72
CA ILE A 14 -15.10 -20.85 10.30
C ILE A 14 -15.34 -19.32 10.26
N GLU A 15 -14.85 -18.57 11.27
CA GLU A 15 -14.87 -17.10 11.24
C GLU A 15 -14.03 -16.53 10.09
N GLU A 16 -12.87 -17.11 9.79
CA GLU A 16 -12.03 -16.67 8.67
C GLU A 16 -12.67 -16.96 7.30
N GLN A 17 -13.59 -17.91 7.22
CA GLN A 17 -14.35 -18.21 6.00
C GLN A 17 -15.45 -17.18 5.70
N ASP A 18 -15.78 -16.31 6.66
CA ASP A 18 -16.67 -15.18 6.42
C ASP A 18 -15.98 -14.17 5.47
N PRO A 19 -16.59 -13.86 4.32
CA PRO A 19 -15.97 -12.99 3.31
C PRO A 19 -15.77 -11.56 3.82
N ALA A 20 -16.59 -11.06 4.74
CA ALA A 20 -16.42 -9.75 5.35
C ALA A 20 -15.25 -9.74 6.34
N ILE A 21 -15.05 -10.84 7.09
CA ILE A 21 -13.90 -11.00 8.01
C ILE A 21 -12.59 -11.14 7.21
N SER A 22 -12.60 -11.94 6.14
CA SER A 22 -11.48 -12.08 5.20
C SER A 22 -11.11 -10.74 4.54
N GLN A 23 -12.10 -9.97 4.09
CA GLN A 23 -11.87 -8.66 3.47
C GLN A 23 -11.34 -7.63 4.49
N ALA A 24 -11.89 -7.59 5.70
CA ALA A 24 -11.41 -6.70 6.75
C ALA A 24 -9.96 -7.03 7.16
N LYS A 25 -9.62 -8.32 7.26
CA LYS A 25 -8.25 -8.79 7.51
C LYS A 25 -7.31 -8.37 6.39
N TRP A 26 -7.73 -8.54 5.14
CA TRP A 26 -6.96 -8.12 3.96
C TRP A 26 -6.71 -6.61 3.95
N ARG A 27 -7.73 -5.78 4.21
CA ARG A 27 -7.57 -4.32 4.28
C ARG A 27 -6.63 -3.90 5.40
N ARG A 28 -6.70 -4.53 6.58
CA ARG A 28 -5.75 -4.28 7.70
C ARG A 28 -4.32 -4.64 7.33
N GLN A 29 -4.11 -5.77 6.65
CA GLN A 29 -2.78 -6.13 6.15
C GLN A 29 -2.25 -5.09 5.16
N MET A 30 -3.12 -4.61 4.26
CA MET A 30 -2.77 -3.57 3.31
C MET A 30 -2.33 -2.28 4.00
N ILE A 31 -3.13 -1.79 4.94
CA ILE A 31 -2.80 -0.58 5.73
C ILE A 31 -1.49 -0.77 6.51
N ALA A 32 -1.29 -1.94 7.12
CA ALA A 32 -0.08 -2.24 7.88
C ALA A 32 1.20 -2.17 7.02
N SER A 33 1.09 -2.46 5.72
CA SER A 33 2.19 -2.42 4.75
C SER A 33 2.49 -1.03 4.17
N LEU A 34 1.56 -0.06 4.28
CA LEU A 34 1.71 1.26 3.65
C LEU A 34 2.95 2.05 4.10
N PRO A 35 3.40 2.02 5.36
CA PRO A 35 4.63 2.73 5.74
C PRO A 35 5.87 2.22 5.00
N LYS A 36 5.99 0.90 4.78
CA LYS A 36 7.09 0.31 4.01
C LYS A 36 7.03 0.77 2.55
N LEU A 37 5.83 0.77 1.97
CA LEU A 37 5.62 1.25 0.60
C LEU A 37 5.92 2.75 0.47
N PHE A 38 5.46 3.56 1.42
CA PHE A 38 5.74 4.99 1.48
C PHE A 38 7.24 5.25 1.44
N ASP A 39 8.01 4.61 2.32
CA ASP A 39 9.46 4.80 2.40
C ASP A 39 10.12 4.40 1.07
N MET A 40 9.72 3.28 0.48
CA MET A 40 10.23 2.84 -0.83
C MET A 40 9.96 3.86 -1.94
N ILE A 41 8.72 4.33 -2.07
CA ILE A 41 8.34 5.33 -3.07
C ILE A 41 9.13 6.62 -2.82
N HIS A 42 9.20 7.07 -1.57
CA HIS A 42 9.93 8.26 -1.18
C HIS A 42 11.42 8.16 -1.56
N PHE A 43 12.09 7.05 -1.24
CA PHE A 43 13.49 6.81 -1.63
C PHE A 43 13.67 6.71 -3.14
N LEU A 44 12.73 6.08 -3.86
CA LEU A 44 12.77 6.01 -5.32
C LEU A 44 12.77 7.41 -5.93
N PHE A 45 11.82 8.27 -5.53
CA PHE A 45 11.72 9.63 -6.05
C PHE A 45 12.90 10.53 -5.64
N GLN A 46 13.50 10.29 -4.48
CA GLN A 46 14.77 10.91 -4.10
C GLN A 46 15.90 10.49 -5.05
N SER A 47 16.03 9.19 -5.31
CA SER A 47 17.08 8.62 -6.17
C SER A 47 16.97 9.10 -7.63
N ILE A 48 15.79 9.06 -8.23
CA ILE A 48 15.58 9.50 -9.62
C ILE A 48 15.54 11.03 -9.77
N LYS A 49 15.57 11.79 -8.67
CA LYS A 49 15.50 13.27 -8.61
C LYS A 49 14.30 13.90 -9.32
N ARG A 50 13.25 13.13 -9.64
CA ARG A 50 11.99 13.60 -10.25
C ARG A 50 10.87 13.61 -9.20
N SER A 51 9.74 14.24 -9.50
CA SER A 51 8.51 14.22 -8.68
C SER A 51 7.32 13.59 -9.41
N ILE A 52 7.54 13.15 -10.65
CA ILE A 52 6.50 12.61 -11.53
C ILE A 52 7.08 11.39 -12.23
N ILE A 53 6.28 10.33 -12.36
CA ILE A 53 6.61 9.10 -13.07
C ILE A 53 5.32 8.50 -13.65
N THR A 54 5.40 7.67 -14.69
CA THR A 54 4.21 6.93 -15.15
C THR A 54 3.82 5.88 -14.11
N LYS A 55 2.52 5.62 -13.97
CA LYS A 55 2.03 4.60 -13.04
C LYS A 55 2.65 3.24 -13.38
N GLU A 56 2.69 2.87 -14.66
CA GLU A 56 3.33 1.64 -15.14
C GLU A 56 4.78 1.48 -14.69
N GLU A 57 5.60 2.53 -14.87
CA GLU A 57 7.01 2.49 -14.49
C GLU A 57 7.19 2.34 -12.98
N LEU A 58 6.36 3.03 -12.18
CA LEU A 58 6.40 2.87 -10.74
C LEU A 58 6.04 1.44 -10.31
N MET A 59 4.98 0.87 -10.91
CA MET A 59 4.55 -0.50 -10.63
C MET A 59 5.68 -1.49 -10.91
N HIS A 60 6.31 -1.39 -12.07
CA HIS A 60 7.45 -2.25 -12.42
C HIS A 60 8.61 -2.10 -11.44
N ARG A 61 8.92 -0.88 -11.02
CA ARG A 61 10.01 -0.63 -10.06
C ARG A 61 9.70 -1.18 -8.68
N ILE A 62 8.48 -0.99 -8.17
CA ILE A 62 8.07 -1.53 -6.88
C ILE A 62 8.16 -3.06 -6.93
N ILE A 63 7.54 -3.70 -7.92
CA ILE A 63 7.55 -5.17 -8.08
C ILE A 63 8.97 -5.70 -8.21
N ALA A 64 9.84 -5.05 -9.00
CA ALA A 64 11.23 -5.48 -9.17
C ALA A 64 12.09 -5.28 -7.91
N SER A 65 11.75 -4.31 -7.06
CA SER A 65 12.50 -3.98 -5.85
C SER A 65 12.08 -4.75 -4.59
N HIS A 66 10.94 -5.45 -4.64
CA HIS A 66 10.33 -6.08 -3.47
C HIS A 66 10.29 -7.61 -3.61
N LEU A 67 10.80 -8.33 -2.61
CA LEU A 67 10.70 -9.80 -2.54
C LEU A 67 9.33 -10.29 -2.02
N ASP A 68 8.60 -9.44 -1.29
CA ASP A 68 7.35 -9.80 -0.61
C ASP A 68 6.07 -9.45 -1.39
N ILE A 69 6.17 -8.64 -2.46
CA ILE A 69 5.01 -8.21 -3.26
C ILE A 69 4.87 -9.17 -4.43
N VAL A 70 3.78 -9.95 -4.45
CA VAL A 70 3.60 -11.04 -5.42
C VAL A 70 2.64 -10.64 -6.56
N ASP A 71 1.77 -9.65 -6.36
CA ASP A 71 0.74 -9.28 -7.33
C ASP A 71 0.70 -7.76 -7.64
N ARG A 72 0.51 -7.44 -8.92
CA ARG A 72 0.27 -6.09 -9.41
C ARG A 72 -1.01 -5.49 -8.82
N ARG A 73 -2.04 -6.30 -8.53
CA ARG A 73 -3.27 -5.82 -7.88
C ARG A 73 -3.03 -5.32 -6.47
N GLU A 74 -2.12 -5.97 -5.74
CA GLU A 74 -1.76 -5.57 -4.38
C GLU A 74 -1.14 -4.17 -4.36
N VAL A 75 -0.17 -3.92 -5.26
CA VAL A 75 0.46 -2.59 -5.38
C VAL A 75 -0.54 -1.53 -5.77
N ASP A 76 -1.45 -1.82 -6.70
CA ASP A 76 -2.48 -0.85 -7.13
C ASP A 76 -3.39 -0.44 -5.97
N GLU A 77 -3.83 -1.41 -5.15
CA GLU A 77 -4.63 -1.10 -3.96
C GLU A 77 -3.83 -0.32 -2.93
N GLN A 78 -2.57 -0.68 -2.66
CA GLN A 78 -1.74 0.09 -1.72
C GLN A 78 -1.53 1.54 -2.18
N LEU A 79 -1.33 1.75 -3.48
CA LEU A 79 -1.23 3.09 -4.07
C LEU A 79 -2.55 3.86 -3.93
N ARG A 80 -3.70 3.21 -4.13
CA ARG A 80 -5.01 3.81 -3.89
C ARG A 80 -5.17 4.22 -2.42
N LEU A 81 -4.83 3.34 -1.48
CA LEU A 81 -4.92 3.64 -0.04
C LEU A 81 -3.98 4.79 0.38
N LEU A 82 -2.78 4.87 -0.20
CA LEU A 82 -1.90 6.02 0.03
C LEU A 82 -2.52 7.32 -0.46
N GLN A 83 -3.16 7.32 -1.64
CA GLN A 83 -3.87 8.50 -2.15
C GLN A 83 -5.08 8.88 -1.26
N GLU A 84 -5.80 7.90 -0.71
CA GLU A 84 -6.91 8.14 0.22
C GLU A 84 -6.43 8.73 1.55
N LEU A 85 -5.36 8.17 2.11
CA LEU A 85 -4.89 8.55 3.46
C LEU A 85 -4.02 9.80 3.44
N VAL A 86 -3.23 10.04 2.40
CA VAL A 86 -2.28 11.16 2.31
C VAL A 86 -2.31 11.83 0.92
N PRO A 87 -3.47 12.37 0.50
CA PRO A 87 -3.64 13.01 -0.80
C PRO A 87 -2.75 14.23 -1.01
N GLU A 88 -2.28 14.87 0.06
CA GLU A 88 -1.34 15.99 0.01
C GLU A 88 0.07 15.60 -0.45
N TRP A 89 0.41 14.30 -0.33
CA TRP A 89 1.70 13.77 -0.70
C TRP A 89 1.70 13.11 -2.07
N ILE A 90 0.69 12.30 -2.39
CA ILE A 90 0.68 11.49 -3.61
C ILE A 90 -0.67 11.55 -4.32
N TYR A 91 -0.64 11.77 -5.64
CA TYR A 91 -1.85 11.89 -6.45
C TYR A 91 -1.62 11.45 -7.90
N GLU A 92 -2.70 11.04 -8.56
CA GLU A 92 -2.71 10.69 -9.98
C GLU A 92 -3.05 11.89 -10.87
N LYS A 93 -2.48 11.90 -12.08
CA LYS A 93 -2.76 12.90 -13.12
C LYS A 93 -2.72 12.25 -14.49
N LEU A 94 -3.69 12.55 -15.35
CA LEU A 94 -3.65 12.13 -16.75
C LEU A 94 -2.72 13.04 -17.55
N ALA A 95 -1.76 12.45 -18.26
CA ALA A 95 -0.91 13.16 -19.22
C ALA A 95 -1.69 13.51 -20.48
N SER A 96 -1.21 14.51 -21.22
CA SER A 96 -1.74 14.84 -22.55
C SER A 96 -1.55 13.70 -23.57
N THR A 97 -0.62 12.77 -23.31
CA THR A 97 -0.39 11.56 -24.11
C THR A 97 -1.41 10.45 -23.84
N GLY A 98 -2.25 10.60 -22.81
CA GLY A 98 -3.19 9.58 -22.33
C GLY A 98 -2.62 8.67 -21.24
N ASP A 99 -1.33 8.78 -20.91
CA ASP A 99 -0.70 8.01 -19.84
C ASP A 99 -1.13 8.49 -18.46
N LEU A 100 -1.33 7.55 -17.53
CA LEU A 100 -1.58 7.88 -16.13
C LEU A 100 -0.25 8.11 -15.40
N LEU A 101 -0.07 9.32 -14.86
CA LEU A 101 1.10 9.72 -14.11
C LEU A 101 0.81 9.70 -12.61
N LEU A 102 1.80 9.29 -11.83
CA LEU A 102 1.80 9.46 -10.39
C LEU A 102 2.75 10.60 -10.02
N CYS A 103 2.23 11.55 -9.25
CA CYS A 103 2.94 12.74 -8.81
C CYS A 103 3.12 12.69 -7.30
N ILE A 104 4.29 13.09 -6.82
CA ILE A 104 4.55 13.30 -5.40
C ILE A 104 4.87 14.75 -5.08
N ASN A 105 4.38 15.22 -3.94
CA ASN A 105 4.73 16.50 -3.37
C ASN A 105 5.97 16.37 -2.48
N LYS A 106 7.12 16.84 -2.96
CA LYS A 106 8.40 16.78 -2.24
C LYS A 106 8.48 17.71 -1.03
N ILE A 107 7.56 18.65 -0.90
CA ILE A 107 7.54 19.63 0.20
C ILE A 107 6.81 19.06 1.42
N ALA A 108 5.95 18.04 1.22
CA ALA A 108 5.26 17.38 2.33
C ALA A 108 6.27 16.71 3.28
N SER A 109 6.08 16.92 4.59
CA SER A 109 6.96 16.35 5.63
C SER A 109 6.81 14.83 5.68
N PRO A 110 7.89 14.06 5.45
CA PRO A 110 7.85 12.60 5.58
C PRO A 110 7.40 12.13 6.97
N GLU A 111 7.76 12.87 8.02
CA GLU A 111 7.36 12.59 9.40
C GLU A 111 5.85 12.71 9.58
N SER A 112 5.25 13.77 9.04
CA SER A 112 3.79 13.98 9.06
C SER A 112 3.07 12.86 8.30
N ILE A 113 3.60 12.43 7.15
CA ILE A 113 3.01 11.34 6.37
C ILE A 113 3.09 10.02 7.14
N ARG A 114 4.24 9.70 7.73
CA ARG A 114 4.39 8.49 8.56
C ARG A 114 3.46 8.48 9.77
N ALA A 115 3.27 9.63 10.43
CA ALA A 115 2.34 9.75 11.54
C ALA A 115 0.90 9.42 11.10
N ARG A 116 0.43 10.02 10.01
CA ARG A 116 -0.92 9.74 9.45
C ARG A 116 -1.10 8.28 9.05
N LEU A 117 -0.08 7.67 8.44
CA LEU A 117 -0.12 6.24 8.10
C LEU A 117 -0.10 5.33 9.33
N ALA A 118 0.49 5.77 10.45
CA ALA A 118 0.47 5.03 11.70
C ALA A 118 -0.89 5.13 12.40
N GLU A 119 -1.55 6.29 12.35
CA GLU A 119 -2.91 6.48 12.90
C GLU A 119 -3.98 5.67 12.16
N ALA A 120 -3.73 5.34 10.88
CA ALA A 120 -4.66 4.56 10.07
C ALA A 120 -4.64 3.04 10.36
N LYS A 121 -3.60 2.54 11.05
CA LYS A 121 -3.41 1.10 11.37
C LYS A 121 -4.40 0.60 12.42
#